data_AF-A0A930H7U0-F1
#
_entry.id   AF-A0A930H7U0-F1
#
_cell.length_a   1.000
_cell.length_b   1.000
_cell.length_c   1.000
_cell.angle_alpha   90.00
_cell.angle_beta   90.00
_cell.angle_gamma   90.00
#
_symmetry.space_group_name_H-M   'P 1'
#
loop_
_entity.id
_entity.type
_entity.pdbx_description
1 polymer ?
#
loop_
_entity_poly.entity_id
_entity_poly.type
_entity_poly.pdbx_seq_one_letter_code
_entity_poly.pdbx_strand_id
1 'polypeptide(L)'
;LTKVKGVYVANGGYIKNYGTINIAASDPKSAGIWTDKAENVEEDANGVNPVTGANQTGTSTPVMKVATASDMKDMGGRTIKVPPRVTAPTVTDANGNAIPIYQVDTNNAIPAPAMVTVTSPSGITSINLPSSNFMNYPSATEVTSLGMYVDTSGVNYTNPIQGMSNLTGLSDINLFFGTEASRYTTAQAIEVGDNILKPYNDALSGVVTAGTTLNVTSSSLTWMAQPTKNAATGLLDKVYLVKVPYTMFAKKDDTQTYN
;
A
#
# COMPACT_ATOMS: atom_id res chain seq x y z
N LEU A 1 8.46 -44.47 28.16
CA LEU A 1 7.58 -43.30 28.32
C LEU A 1 8.30 -42.06 27.79
N THR A 2 7.72 -41.36 26.81
CA THR A 2 8.28 -40.13 26.24
C THR A 2 7.44 -38.93 26.68
N LYS A 3 8.08 -37.82 27.06
CA LYS A 3 7.46 -36.56 27.52
C LYS A 3 6.41 -36.69 28.64
N VAL A 4 6.68 -37.44 29.70
CA VAL A 4 5.72 -37.60 30.82
C VAL A 4 5.88 -36.48 31.85
N LYS A 5 4.75 -35.96 32.32
CA LYS A 5 4.66 -35.01 33.43
C LYS A 5 3.94 -35.71 34.58
N GLY A 6 4.58 -35.79 35.75
CA GLY A 6 3.97 -36.37 36.95
C GLY A 6 2.90 -35.47 37.51
N VAL A 7 3.33 -34.39 38.17
CA VAL A 7 2.46 -33.37 38.73
C VAL A 7 2.59 -32.09 37.91
N TYR A 8 1.47 -31.54 37.46
CA TYR A 8 1.42 -30.28 36.72
C TYR A 8 0.88 -29.15 37.60
N VAL A 9 1.69 -28.11 37.80
CA VAL A 9 1.38 -26.97 38.67
C VAL A 9 1.39 -25.69 37.84
N ALA A 10 0.22 -25.09 37.62
CA ALA A 10 0.09 -23.87 36.82
C ALA A 10 -0.92 -22.89 37.43
N ASN A 11 -0.99 -21.67 36.89
CA ASN A 11 -1.98 -20.65 37.25
C ASN A 11 -1.98 -20.28 38.74
N GLY A 12 -0.80 -20.21 39.36
CA GLY A 12 -0.67 -19.87 40.78
C GLY A 12 -0.94 -21.02 41.75
N GLY A 13 -1.14 -22.24 41.26
CA GLY A 13 -1.12 -23.44 42.11
C GLY A 13 0.23 -23.62 42.81
N TYR A 14 0.22 -24.31 43.95
CA TYR A 14 1.39 -24.51 44.81
C TYR A 14 1.51 -25.97 45.23
N ILE A 15 2.73 -26.50 45.30
CA ILE A 15 2.99 -27.87 45.80
C ILE A 15 4.19 -27.90 46.73
N LYS A 16 4.07 -28.72 47.78
CA LYS A 16 5.20 -29.21 48.57
C LYS A 16 5.21 -30.72 48.50
N ASN A 17 6.27 -31.29 47.94
CA ASN A 17 6.43 -32.73 47.90
C ASN A 17 7.19 -33.17 49.14
N TYR A 18 6.51 -33.90 50.02
CA TYR A 18 7.10 -34.47 51.21
C TYR A 18 7.51 -35.94 51.02
N GLY A 19 7.10 -36.58 49.92
CA GLY A 19 7.29 -38.00 49.66
C GLY A 19 8.06 -38.28 48.37
N THR A 20 7.86 -39.46 47.77
CA THR A 20 8.59 -39.85 46.55
C THR A 20 7.69 -39.79 45.31
N ILE A 21 8.07 -38.97 44.33
CA ILE A 21 7.51 -38.98 42.98
C ILE A 21 8.50 -39.75 42.10
N ASN A 22 8.16 -40.98 41.72
CA ASN A 22 9.02 -41.80 40.86
C ASN A 22 8.30 -42.18 39.57
N ILE A 23 8.85 -41.71 38.45
CA ILE A 23 8.33 -41.95 37.11
C ILE A 23 9.46 -42.60 36.30
N ALA A 24 9.25 -43.84 35.89
CA ALA A 24 10.19 -44.59 35.03
C ALA A 24 10.16 -44.06 33.58
N ALA A 25 10.65 -42.84 33.37
CA ALA A 25 10.78 -42.20 32.08
C ALA A 25 12.26 -41.96 31.74
N SER A 26 12.66 -42.33 30.52
CA SER A 26 14.03 -42.15 30.01
C SER A 26 14.19 -40.90 29.15
N ASP A 27 13.09 -40.22 28.80
CA ASP A 27 13.13 -39.01 27.98
C ASP A 27 13.51 -37.79 28.83
N PRO A 28 14.59 -37.06 28.46
CA PRO A 28 15.02 -35.86 29.18
C PRO A 28 13.98 -34.73 29.18
N LYS A 29 12.91 -34.81 28.41
CA LYS A 29 11.76 -33.88 28.46
C LYS A 29 10.72 -34.23 29.53
N SER A 30 10.87 -35.38 30.20
CA SER A 30 9.99 -35.79 31.29
C SER A 30 10.34 -35.06 32.59
N ALA A 31 9.34 -34.86 33.44
CA ALA A 31 9.51 -34.21 34.74
C ALA A 31 8.60 -34.87 35.78
N GLY A 32 9.11 -35.04 37.00
CA GLY A 32 8.31 -35.43 38.16
C GLY A 32 7.34 -34.32 38.53
N ILE A 33 7.82 -33.07 38.58
CA ILE A 33 6.99 -31.86 38.72
C ILE A 33 7.21 -30.93 37.52
N TRP A 34 6.13 -30.55 36.85
CA TRP A 34 6.14 -29.57 35.77
C TRP A 34 5.40 -28.31 36.21
N THR A 35 6.07 -27.16 36.19
CA THR A 35 5.44 -25.90 36.61
C THR A 35 5.67 -24.74 35.66
N ASP A 36 4.81 -23.73 35.70
CA ASP A 36 5.04 -22.41 35.06
C ASP A 36 5.86 -21.46 35.94
N LYS A 37 5.98 -21.71 37.26
CA LYS A 37 6.69 -20.84 38.20
C LYS A 37 7.45 -21.65 39.25
N ALA A 38 8.78 -21.51 39.25
CA ALA A 38 9.64 -22.28 40.15
C ALA A 38 9.35 -22.01 41.64
N GLU A 39 9.04 -20.75 41.96
CA GLU A 39 8.73 -20.28 43.32
C GLU A 39 7.53 -20.97 43.98
N ASN A 40 6.67 -21.61 43.19
CA ASN A 40 5.47 -22.28 43.68
C ASN A 40 5.65 -23.78 43.99
N VAL A 41 6.88 -24.27 43.88
CA VAL A 41 7.20 -25.68 44.04
C VAL A 41 8.32 -25.85 45.06
N GLU A 42 8.03 -26.62 46.10
CA GLU A 42 9.02 -27.16 47.02
C GLU A 42 9.16 -28.66 46.72
N GLU A 43 10.07 -29.02 45.81
CA GLU A 43 10.22 -30.40 45.30
C GLU A 43 10.77 -31.37 46.35
N ASP A 44 11.66 -30.89 47.23
CA ASP A 44 12.31 -31.67 48.27
C ASP A 44 11.91 -31.15 49.67
N ALA A 45 10.61 -30.99 49.89
CA ALA A 45 10.09 -30.46 51.16
C ALA A 45 10.34 -31.44 52.31
N ASN A 46 10.71 -30.93 53.48
CA ASN A 46 10.93 -31.73 54.69
C ASN A 46 9.68 -31.75 55.57
N GLY A 47 9.26 -32.93 56.02
CA GLY A 47 8.07 -33.08 56.86
C GLY A 47 8.04 -34.38 57.64
N VAL A 48 7.04 -34.54 58.50
CA VAL A 48 6.79 -35.77 59.26
C VAL A 48 5.72 -36.58 58.53
N ASN A 49 5.98 -37.86 58.28
CA ASN A 49 4.97 -38.77 57.73
C ASN A 49 3.79 -38.87 58.71
N PRO A 50 2.56 -38.51 58.31
CA PRO A 50 1.41 -38.52 59.24
C PRO A 50 0.98 -39.94 59.64
N VAL A 51 1.45 -40.97 58.94
CA VAL A 51 1.12 -42.39 59.18
C VAL A 51 2.23 -43.09 59.98
N THR A 52 3.50 -42.84 59.68
CA THR A 52 4.63 -43.52 60.33
C THR A 52 5.35 -42.68 61.39
N GLY A 53 5.06 -41.38 61.48
CA GLY A 53 5.67 -40.45 62.45
C GLY A 53 7.16 -40.14 62.19
N ALA A 54 7.75 -40.65 61.12
CA ALA A 54 9.15 -40.44 60.77
C ALA A 54 9.35 -39.15 59.96
N ASN A 55 10.50 -38.50 60.13
CA ASN A 55 10.92 -37.41 59.24
C ASN A 55 11.19 -37.97 57.84
N GLN A 56 10.73 -37.25 56.83
CA GLN A 56 10.96 -37.56 55.42
C GLN A 56 11.21 -36.29 54.62
N THR A 57 11.97 -36.45 53.54
CA THR A 57 12.25 -35.40 52.56
C THR A 57 11.66 -35.82 51.23
N GLY A 58 11.04 -34.86 50.54
CA GLY A 58 10.60 -35.03 49.17
C GLY A 58 11.73 -35.52 48.27
N THR A 59 11.39 -36.37 47.32
CA THR A 59 12.27 -36.74 46.21
C THR A 59 11.44 -36.88 44.94
N SER A 60 12.03 -36.54 43.80
CA SER A 60 11.36 -36.56 42.51
C SER A 60 12.31 -37.04 41.42
N THR A 61 11.87 -38.04 40.65
CA THR A 61 12.65 -38.64 39.58
C THR A 61 11.72 -38.88 38.39
N PRO A 62 11.88 -38.17 37.25
CA PRO A 62 12.85 -37.10 36.97
C PRO A 62 12.62 -35.82 37.78
N VAL A 63 13.64 -34.99 37.94
CA VAL A 63 13.55 -33.69 38.66
C VAL A 63 12.55 -32.70 38.02
N MET A 64 12.25 -31.65 38.76
CA MET A 64 11.35 -30.58 38.36
C MET A 64 11.80 -29.88 37.07
N LYS A 65 10.83 -29.48 36.27
CA LYS A 65 11.03 -28.60 35.11
C LYS A 65 10.12 -27.39 35.16
N VAL A 66 10.72 -26.23 34.96
CA VAL A 66 10.02 -24.95 34.80
C VAL A 66 9.77 -24.75 33.30
N ALA A 67 8.54 -24.44 32.94
CA ALA A 67 8.17 -24.11 31.57
C ALA A 67 8.81 -22.77 31.19
N THR A 68 9.67 -22.79 30.17
CA THR A 68 10.18 -21.56 29.55
C THR A 68 9.14 -21.03 28.56
N ALA A 69 8.88 -19.72 28.59
CA ALA A 69 8.07 -19.08 27.57
C ALA A 69 8.66 -19.35 26.17
N SER A 70 7.80 -19.68 25.23
CA SER A 70 8.13 -19.99 23.84
C SER A 70 7.17 -19.23 22.93
N ASP A 71 7.67 -18.72 21.81
CA ASP A 71 6.89 -18.11 20.72
C ASP A 71 6.10 -19.16 19.91
N MET A 72 6.30 -20.43 20.24
CA MET A 72 5.62 -21.61 19.70
C MET A 72 4.85 -22.35 20.79
N LYS A 73 3.61 -22.76 20.47
CA LYS A 73 2.77 -23.63 21.28
C LYS A 73 2.30 -24.83 20.47
N ASP A 74 2.64 -26.03 20.95
CA ASP A 74 2.17 -27.30 20.40
C ASP A 74 1.10 -27.92 21.31
N MET A 75 -0.10 -28.18 20.78
CA MET A 75 -1.14 -28.96 21.46
C MET A 75 -1.90 -29.85 20.48
N GLY A 76 -2.08 -31.13 20.83
CA GLY A 76 -2.92 -32.05 20.05
C GLY A 76 -2.50 -32.22 18.59
N GLY A 77 -1.19 -32.18 18.30
CA GLY A 77 -0.66 -32.26 16.93
C GLY A 77 -0.77 -30.96 16.12
N ARG A 78 -1.18 -29.85 16.76
CA ARG A 78 -1.26 -28.53 16.12
C ARG A 78 -0.23 -27.59 16.74
N THR A 79 0.48 -26.88 15.87
CA THR A 79 1.49 -25.88 16.23
C THR A 79 0.95 -24.49 15.92
N ILE A 80 0.97 -23.60 16.91
CA ILE A 80 0.79 -22.16 16.72
C ILE A 80 2.13 -21.50 16.97
N LYS A 81 2.68 -20.86 15.94
CA LYS A 81 3.89 -20.03 16.01
C LYS A 81 3.50 -18.57 15.78
N VAL A 82 3.83 -17.70 16.71
CA VAL A 82 3.66 -16.26 16.53
C VAL A 82 4.89 -15.73 15.79
N PRO A 83 4.74 -15.04 14.64
CA PRO A 83 5.89 -14.45 13.94
C PRO A 83 6.61 -13.42 14.83
N PRO A 84 7.94 -13.26 14.70
CA PRO A 84 8.66 -12.18 15.35
C PRO A 84 8.07 -10.82 14.93
N ARG A 85 7.92 -9.91 15.89
CA ARG A 85 7.55 -8.51 15.65
C ARG A 85 8.51 -7.93 14.60
N VAL A 86 7.98 -7.44 13.48
CA VAL A 86 8.74 -6.84 12.37
C VAL A 86 9.81 -5.90 12.94
N THR A 87 11.10 -6.24 12.75
CA THR A 87 12.19 -5.34 13.11
C THR A 87 12.08 -4.09 12.25
N ALA A 88 12.10 -2.91 12.90
CA ALA A 88 12.06 -1.64 12.19
C ALA A 88 13.22 -1.56 11.17
N PRO A 89 13.01 -0.96 10.00
CA PRO A 89 14.07 -0.77 9.03
C PRO A 89 15.19 0.08 9.64
N THR A 90 16.44 -0.25 9.31
CA THR A 90 17.62 0.54 9.66
C THR A 90 18.22 1.12 8.39
N VAL A 91 18.65 2.38 8.43
CA VAL A 91 19.43 3.01 7.36
C VAL A 91 20.86 3.15 7.86
N THR A 92 21.83 2.77 7.04
CA THR A 92 23.27 2.87 7.35
C THR A 92 24.02 3.51 6.20
N ASP A 93 25.08 4.25 6.50
CA ASP A 93 25.99 4.76 5.48
C ASP A 93 26.92 3.66 4.93
N ALA A 94 27.81 4.04 4.00
CA ALA A 94 28.79 3.14 3.39
C ALA A 94 29.80 2.53 4.40
N ASN A 95 29.94 3.13 5.59
CA ASN A 95 30.82 2.67 6.66
C ASN A 95 30.06 1.84 7.73
N GLY A 96 28.75 1.66 7.57
CA GLY A 96 27.91 0.92 8.51
C GLY A 96 27.40 1.74 9.70
N ASN A 97 27.58 3.07 9.71
CA ASN A 97 27.03 3.92 10.77
C ASN A 97 25.53 4.12 10.58
N ALA A 98 24.76 3.96 11.66
CA ALA A 98 23.30 4.12 11.64
C ALA A 98 22.89 5.58 11.40
N ILE A 99 22.04 5.79 10.41
CA ILE A 99 21.40 7.07 10.10
C ILE A 99 19.99 7.05 10.72
N PRO A 100 19.65 7.99 11.62
CA PRO A 100 18.33 8.04 12.23
C PRO A 100 17.25 8.31 11.19
N ILE A 101 16.14 7.55 11.28
CA ILE A 101 14.97 7.75 10.42
C ILE A 101 14.06 8.77 11.07
N TYR A 102 13.68 9.80 10.31
CA TYR A 102 12.71 10.81 10.71
C TYR A 102 11.42 10.58 9.93
N GLN A 103 10.28 10.53 10.62
CA GLN A 103 8.97 10.53 9.99
C GLN A 103 8.49 11.97 9.86
N VAL A 104 7.89 12.31 8.74
CA VAL A 104 7.21 13.59 8.52
C VAL A 104 5.75 13.30 8.18
N ASP A 105 4.83 14.03 8.82
CA ASP A 105 3.40 13.91 8.60
C ASP A 105 2.72 15.29 8.70
N THR A 106 1.50 15.40 8.19
CA THR A 106 0.70 16.63 8.28
C THR A 106 -0.47 16.43 9.24
N ASN A 107 -0.97 17.52 9.82
CA ASN A 107 -2.10 17.42 10.74
C ASN A 107 -3.41 16.98 10.05
N ASN A 108 -3.54 17.26 8.74
CA ASN A 108 -4.65 16.86 7.90
C ASN A 108 -4.17 16.58 6.46
N ALA A 109 -4.81 15.65 5.77
CA ALA A 109 -4.55 15.33 4.36
C ALA A 109 -5.27 16.30 3.41
N ILE A 110 -4.92 17.58 3.49
CA ILE A 110 -5.49 18.65 2.64
C ILE A 110 -4.37 19.42 1.93
N PRO A 111 -4.64 20.03 0.76
CA PRO A 111 -3.74 21.03 0.20
C PRO A 111 -3.53 22.15 1.22
N ALA A 112 -2.27 22.56 1.44
CA ALA A 112 -1.90 23.60 2.43
C ALA A 112 -2.34 23.29 3.89
N PRO A 113 -1.79 22.24 4.52
CA PRO A 113 -2.05 21.96 5.93
C PRO A 113 -1.51 23.08 6.83
N ALA A 114 -2.05 23.21 8.04
CA ALA A 114 -1.60 24.24 8.98
C ALA A 114 -0.35 23.83 9.77
N MET A 115 -0.18 22.53 10.00
CA MET A 115 0.94 21.99 10.78
C MET A 115 1.57 20.76 10.14
N VAL A 116 2.89 20.67 10.27
CA VAL A 116 3.70 19.48 9.96
C VAL A 116 4.27 18.95 11.26
N THR A 117 4.25 17.64 11.43
CA THR A 117 4.87 16.96 12.56
C THR A 117 6.05 16.14 12.07
N VAL A 118 7.21 16.34 12.70
CA VAL A 118 8.43 15.59 12.45
C VAL A 118 8.73 14.74 13.68
N THR A 119 8.70 13.42 13.51
CA THR A 119 9.00 12.46 14.58
C THR A 119 10.42 11.93 14.38
N SER A 120 11.29 12.27 15.33
CA SER A 120 12.67 11.80 15.41
C SER A 120 12.81 10.72 16.49
N PRO A 121 13.91 9.94 16.51
CA PRO A 121 14.21 9.04 17.62
C PRO A 121 14.29 9.74 18.99
N SER A 122 14.58 11.05 19.00
CA SER A 122 14.68 11.88 20.21
C SER A 122 13.36 12.55 20.64
N GLY A 123 12.29 12.44 19.85
CA GLY A 123 11.00 13.06 20.17
C GLY A 123 10.28 13.68 18.96
N ILE A 124 9.14 14.30 19.24
CA ILE A 124 8.21 14.86 18.25
C ILE A 124 8.36 16.39 18.22
N THR A 125 8.46 16.96 17.01
CA THR A 125 8.46 18.41 16.78
C THR A 125 7.28 18.77 15.88
N SER A 126 6.45 19.73 16.29
CA SER A 126 5.36 20.26 15.47
C SER A 126 5.71 21.66 14.96
N ILE A 127 5.59 21.85 13.65
CA ILE A 127 5.92 23.08 12.94
C ILE A 127 4.61 23.70 12.45
N ASN A 128 4.35 24.94 12.85
CA ASN A 128 3.27 25.76 12.29
C ASN A 128 3.76 26.39 10.98
N LEU A 129 3.19 25.95 9.85
CA LEU A 129 3.64 26.31 8.50
C LEU A 129 3.50 27.82 8.20
N PRO A 130 2.34 28.46 8.47
CA PRO A 130 2.18 29.91 8.28
C PRO A 130 3.19 30.77 9.02
N SER A 131 3.44 30.48 10.31
CA SER A 131 4.36 31.29 11.13
C SER A 131 5.83 31.05 10.81
N SER A 132 6.13 29.96 10.10
CA SER A 132 7.50 29.54 9.78
C SER A 132 7.91 29.87 8.34
N ASN A 133 7.07 30.62 7.61
CA ASN A 133 7.28 30.99 6.20
C ASN A 133 7.43 29.80 5.22
N PHE A 134 7.10 28.57 5.67
CA PHE A 134 7.22 27.36 4.84
C PHE A 134 6.13 27.25 3.79
N MET A 135 5.05 28.01 3.93
CA MET A 135 3.98 28.12 2.92
C MET A 135 4.46 28.70 1.58
N ASN A 136 5.64 29.35 1.56
CA ASN A 136 6.19 30.00 0.37
C ASN A 136 7.15 29.11 -0.45
N TYR A 137 7.29 27.82 -0.10
CA TYR A 137 8.01 26.84 -0.92
C TYR A 137 7.00 25.99 -1.71
N PRO A 138 6.54 26.46 -2.88
CA PRO A 138 5.65 25.67 -3.73
C PRO A 138 6.36 24.42 -4.24
N SER A 139 5.57 23.45 -4.75
CA SER A 139 6.11 22.33 -5.51
C SER A 139 7.02 22.85 -6.61
N ALA A 140 8.26 22.34 -6.69
CA ALA A 140 9.20 22.67 -7.76
C ALA A 140 8.86 21.98 -9.10
N THR A 141 7.83 21.13 -9.11
CA THR A 141 7.40 20.38 -10.29
C THR A 141 6.04 20.88 -10.77
N GLU A 142 5.98 21.19 -12.06
CA GLU A 142 4.78 21.62 -12.78
C GLU A 142 4.44 20.58 -13.86
N VAL A 143 3.15 20.42 -14.16
CA VAL A 143 2.69 19.61 -15.29
C VAL A 143 2.32 20.56 -16.41
N THR A 144 3.21 20.72 -17.38
CA THR A 144 3.03 21.71 -18.46
C THR A 144 2.15 21.21 -19.60
N SER A 145 2.07 19.89 -19.80
CA SER A 145 1.24 19.29 -20.84
C SER A 145 0.49 18.04 -20.37
N LEU A 146 -0.71 17.87 -20.90
CA LEU A 146 -1.56 16.70 -20.68
C LEU A 146 -2.17 16.20 -21.99
N GLY A 147 -2.28 14.89 -22.15
CA GLY A 147 -2.93 14.24 -23.28
C GLY A 147 -4.14 13.41 -22.85
N MET A 148 -5.23 13.46 -23.60
CA MET A 148 -6.42 12.63 -23.40
C MET A 148 -6.87 12.00 -24.72
N TYR A 149 -7.28 10.74 -24.66
CA TYR A 149 -7.93 10.07 -25.78
C TYR A 149 -9.42 10.38 -25.79
N VAL A 150 -9.98 10.69 -26.95
CA VAL A 150 -11.42 10.90 -27.15
C VAL A 150 -11.97 9.73 -27.96
N ASP A 151 -12.64 8.81 -27.29
CA ASP A 151 -13.33 7.70 -27.94
C ASP A 151 -14.57 8.20 -28.70
N THR A 152 -14.67 7.85 -29.98
CA THR A 152 -15.78 8.27 -30.85
C THR A 152 -16.78 7.15 -31.14
N SER A 153 -16.66 5.99 -30.47
CA SER A 153 -17.51 4.82 -30.70
C SER A 153 -18.93 5.01 -30.21
N GLY A 154 -19.14 5.87 -29.20
CA GLY A 154 -20.42 6.02 -28.53
C GLY A 154 -20.83 4.84 -27.64
N VAL A 155 -19.95 3.83 -27.48
CA VAL A 155 -20.20 2.63 -26.66
C VAL A 155 -19.37 2.66 -25.39
N ASN A 156 -18.05 2.75 -25.53
CA ASN A 156 -17.10 2.75 -24.42
C ASN A 156 -16.43 4.12 -24.34
N TYR A 157 -17.11 5.09 -23.74
CA TYR A 157 -16.57 6.43 -23.60
C TYR A 157 -15.30 6.42 -22.75
N THR A 158 -14.22 7.00 -23.29
CA THR A 158 -13.12 7.43 -22.44
C THR A 158 -13.60 8.62 -21.63
N ASN A 159 -13.42 8.58 -20.31
CA ASN A 159 -13.79 9.70 -19.45
C ASN A 159 -12.66 10.74 -19.48
N PRO A 160 -12.97 12.04 -19.60
CA PRO A 160 -11.96 13.08 -19.50
C PRO A 160 -11.33 13.09 -18.10
N ILE A 161 -10.04 13.42 -18.04
CA ILE A 161 -9.32 13.62 -16.78
C ILE A 161 -9.96 14.78 -16.02
N GLN A 162 -10.32 14.53 -14.75
CA GLN A 162 -10.92 15.52 -13.88
C GLN A 162 -9.86 16.21 -13.01
N GLY A 163 -10.16 17.43 -12.55
CA GLY A 163 -9.30 18.16 -11.63
C GLY A 163 -8.03 18.75 -12.27
N MET A 164 -8.02 18.94 -13.59
CA MET A 164 -6.91 19.57 -14.32
C MET A 164 -6.59 20.98 -13.79
N SER A 165 -7.55 21.67 -13.17
CA SER A 165 -7.34 22.97 -12.51
C SER A 165 -6.35 22.92 -11.33
N ASN A 166 -6.03 21.73 -10.82
CA ASN A 166 -5.03 21.54 -9.77
C ASN A 166 -3.61 21.37 -10.35
N LEU A 167 -3.46 21.28 -11.68
CA LEU A 167 -2.17 21.15 -12.34
C LEU A 167 -1.56 22.54 -12.55
N THR A 168 -0.62 22.91 -11.70
CA THR A 168 0.13 24.16 -11.81
C THR A 168 1.04 24.11 -13.05
N GLY A 169 1.03 25.18 -13.85
CA GLY A 169 1.84 25.30 -15.07
C GLY A 169 1.26 24.66 -16.34
N LEU A 170 0.05 24.09 -16.28
CA LEU A 170 -0.60 23.46 -17.44
C LEU A 170 -0.86 24.49 -18.54
N SER A 171 -0.19 24.33 -19.68
CA SER A 171 -0.26 25.22 -20.84
C SER A 171 -0.70 24.50 -22.11
N ASP A 172 -0.43 23.20 -22.25
CA ASP A 172 -0.78 22.45 -23.45
C ASP A 172 -1.69 21.25 -23.14
N ILE A 173 -2.90 21.26 -23.71
CA ILE A 173 -3.84 20.14 -23.59
C ILE A 173 -4.03 19.52 -24.97
N ASN A 174 -3.70 18.23 -25.09
CA ASN A 174 -3.78 17.48 -26.34
C ASN A 174 -4.96 16.50 -26.29
N LEU A 175 -5.89 16.65 -27.23
CA LEU A 175 -6.99 15.71 -27.44
C LEU A 175 -6.71 14.87 -28.69
N PHE A 176 -6.67 13.57 -28.49
CA PHE A 176 -6.44 12.58 -29.54
C PHE A 176 -7.76 11.89 -29.87
N PHE A 177 -8.39 12.29 -30.96
CA PHE A 177 -9.67 11.74 -31.39
C PHE A 177 -9.49 10.40 -32.09
N GLY A 178 -10.09 9.36 -31.50
CA GLY A 178 -10.21 8.06 -32.10
C GLY A 178 -11.07 8.08 -33.37
N THR A 179 -10.93 7.04 -34.19
CA THR A 179 -11.65 6.92 -35.47
C THR A 179 -12.71 5.83 -35.43
N GLU A 180 -13.16 5.44 -34.25
CA GLU A 180 -14.17 4.39 -34.06
C GLU A 180 -15.49 4.73 -34.75
N ALA A 181 -15.87 6.02 -34.83
CA ALA A 181 -17.07 6.46 -35.54
C ALA A 181 -17.11 6.00 -37.00
N SER A 182 -15.93 5.82 -37.64
CA SER A 182 -15.83 5.32 -39.01
C SER A 182 -16.28 3.85 -39.18
N ARG A 183 -16.50 3.11 -38.08
CA ARG A 183 -17.10 1.77 -38.14
C ARG A 183 -18.59 1.80 -38.43
N TYR A 184 -19.27 2.91 -38.15
CA TYR A 184 -20.71 3.07 -38.34
C TYR A 184 -21.07 3.69 -39.69
N THR A 185 -20.10 4.23 -40.42
CA THR A 185 -20.35 4.97 -41.67
C THR A 185 -19.17 4.92 -42.62
N THR A 186 -19.45 4.92 -43.92
CA THR A 186 -18.44 5.01 -44.99
C THR A 186 -18.13 6.46 -45.38
N ALA A 187 -18.72 7.44 -44.69
CA ALA A 187 -18.48 8.86 -44.95
C ALA A 187 -17.00 9.22 -44.83
N GLN A 188 -16.53 10.12 -45.70
CA GLN A 188 -15.15 10.63 -45.67
C GLN A 188 -14.98 11.81 -44.72
N ALA A 189 -16.08 12.40 -44.25
CA ALA A 189 -16.09 13.43 -43.22
C ALA A 189 -17.17 13.07 -42.20
N ILE A 190 -16.83 13.14 -40.92
CA ILE A 190 -17.71 12.81 -39.79
C ILE A 190 -17.65 13.96 -38.80
N GLU A 191 -18.80 14.57 -38.51
CA GLU A 191 -18.94 15.47 -37.38
C GLU A 191 -19.08 14.66 -36.10
N VAL A 192 -18.25 14.92 -35.10
CA VAL A 192 -18.36 14.32 -33.77
C VAL A 192 -19.50 14.99 -33.03
N GLY A 193 -20.48 14.19 -32.59
CA GLY A 193 -21.69 14.70 -31.96
C GLY A 193 -21.46 15.29 -30.56
N ASP A 194 -22.31 16.23 -30.18
CA ASP A 194 -22.19 17.03 -28.96
C ASP A 194 -22.14 16.17 -27.68
N ASN A 195 -22.84 15.02 -27.66
CA ASN A 195 -22.81 14.10 -26.51
C ASN A 195 -21.42 13.48 -26.25
N ILE A 196 -20.58 13.35 -27.29
CA ILE A 196 -19.19 12.91 -27.14
C ILE A 196 -18.32 14.08 -26.65
N LEU A 197 -18.57 15.30 -27.14
CA LEU A 197 -17.75 16.49 -26.81
C LEU A 197 -18.05 17.06 -25.42
N LYS A 198 -19.31 17.02 -24.98
CA LYS A 198 -19.79 17.70 -23.77
C LYS A 198 -18.97 17.35 -22.52
N PRO A 199 -18.71 16.07 -22.18
CA PRO A 199 -17.93 15.75 -20.98
C PRO A 199 -16.52 16.37 -20.99
N TYR A 200 -15.90 16.45 -22.16
CA TYR A 200 -14.56 17.04 -22.32
C TYR A 200 -14.62 18.56 -22.17
N ASN A 201 -15.59 19.23 -22.80
CA ASN A 201 -15.79 20.66 -22.62
C ASN A 201 -16.09 21.02 -21.15
N ASP A 202 -16.88 20.22 -20.46
CA ASP A 202 -17.17 20.40 -19.03
C ASP A 202 -15.86 20.34 -18.21
N ALA A 203 -15.01 19.33 -18.45
CA ALA A 203 -13.72 19.18 -17.77
C ALA A 203 -12.70 20.28 -18.12
N LEU A 204 -12.74 20.78 -19.36
CA LEU A 204 -11.83 21.81 -19.89
C LEU A 204 -12.22 23.24 -19.48
N SER A 205 -13.48 23.46 -19.12
CA SER A 205 -14.04 24.79 -18.85
C SER A 205 -13.27 25.62 -17.81
N GLY A 206 -12.67 24.96 -16.81
CA GLY A 206 -11.88 25.61 -15.76
C GLY A 206 -10.40 25.81 -16.08
N VAL A 207 -9.90 25.27 -17.19
CA VAL A 207 -8.46 25.26 -17.52
C VAL A 207 -8.11 25.86 -18.87
N VAL A 208 -9.05 25.88 -19.81
CA VAL A 208 -8.86 26.56 -21.10
C VAL A 208 -9.09 28.05 -20.89
N THR A 209 -7.99 28.79 -20.71
CA THR A 209 -7.98 30.25 -20.51
C THR A 209 -7.01 30.91 -21.50
N ALA A 210 -6.88 32.24 -21.46
CA ALA A 210 -5.87 32.97 -22.23
C ALA A 210 -4.46 32.53 -21.79
N GLY A 211 -3.83 31.64 -22.56
CA GLY A 211 -2.53 31.05 -22.24
C GLY A 211 -2.47 29.53 -22.36
N THR A 212 -3.63 28.85 -22.39
CA THR A 212 -3.71 27.40 -22.57
C THR A 212 -4.01 27.06 -24.03
N THR A 213 -3.15 26.26 -24.66
CA THR A 213 -3.36 25.76 -26.02
C THR A 213 -4.13 24.44 -25.96
N LEU A 214 -5.32 24.45 -26.53
CA LEU A 214 -6.06 23.22 -26.81
C LEU A 214 -5.71 22.72 -28.22
N ASN A 215 -4.95 21.63 -28.27
CA ASN A 215 -4.54 20.91 -29.47
C ASN A 215 -5.49 19.75 -29.73
N VAL A 216 -5.92 19.60 -30.98
CA VAL A 216 -6.82 18.53 -31.42
C VAL A 216 -6.18 17.83 -32.59
N THR A 217 -6.01 16.51 -32.47
CA THR A 217 -5.43 15.66 -33.51
C THR A 217 -6.20 14.35 -33.60
N SER A 218 -6.06 13.64 -34.72
CA SER A 218 -6.59 12.27 -34.81
C SER A 218 -5.56 11.27 -34.33
N SER A 219 -6.03 10.20 -33.70
CA SER A 219 -5.22 9.04 -33.30
C SER A 219 -4.90 8.09 -34.45
N SER A 220 -5.26 8.43 -35.69
CA SER A 220 -5.07 7.59 -36.88
C SER A 220 -4.32 8.32 -37.98
N LEU A 221 -3.48 7.59 -38.73
CA LEU A 221 -2.73 8.13 -39.86
C LEU A 221 -3.64 8.55 -41.03
N THR A 222 -4.73 7.82 -41.27
CA THR A 222 -5.62 8.06 -42.42
C THR A 222 -6.79 8.99 -42.08
N TRP A 223 -6.74 9.66 -40.93
CA TRP A 223 -7.77 10.60 -40.51
C TRP A 223 -7.12 11.85 -39.91
N MET A 224 -7.77 12.98 -40.07
CA MET A 224 -7.42 14.26 -39.49
C MET A 224 -8.57 14.72 -38.62
N ALA A 225 -8.28 15.30 -37.45
CA ALA A 225 -9.28 15.93 -36.60
C ALA A 225 -9.14 17.44 -36.69
N GLN A 226 -10.21 18.13 -37.07
CA GLN A 226 -10.24 19.58 -37.20
C GLN A 226 -11.32 20.17 -36.29
N PRO A 227 -10.96 20.94 -35.25
CA PRO A 227 -11.94 21.61 -34.41
C PRO A 227 -12.35 22.98 -34.97
N THR A 228 -13.56 23.40 -34.64
CA THR A 228 -13.94 24.81 -34.50
C THR A 228 -13.99 25.13 -33.00
N LYS A 229 -13.65 26.36 -32.63
CA LYS A 229 -13.66 26.81 -31.23
C LYS A 229 -14.75 27.84 -31.03
N ASN A 230 -15.45 27.75 -29.92
CA ASN A 230 -16.39 28.79 -29.50
C ASN A 230 -15.59 30.06 -29.19
N ALA A 231 -15.91 31.17 -29.86
CA ALA A 231 -15.16 32.42 -29.74
C ALA A 231 -15.21 33.03 -28.33
N ALA A 232 -16.28 32.77 -27.56
CA ALA A 232 -16.44 33.31 -26.21
C ALA A 232 -15.70 32.48 -25.15
N THR A 233 -15.63 31.16 -25.31
CA THR A 233 -15.06 30.26 -24.29
C THR A 233 -13.73 29.64 -24.66
N GLY A 234 -13.33 29.66 -25.94
CA GLY A 234 -12.13 28.98 -26.43
C GLY A 234 -12.23 27.44 -26.46
N LEU A 235 -13.37 26.89 -26.00
CA LEU A 235 -13.66 25.45 -25.98
C LEU A 235 -14.07 24.93 -27.36
N LEU A 236 -14.19 23.61 -27.50
CA LEU A 236 -14.62 22.98 -28.75
C LEU A 236 -16.09 23.32 -29.02
N ASP A 237 -16.37 23.80 -30.23
CA ASP A 237 -17.73 23.96 -30.74
C ASP A 237 -18.11 22.75 -31.60
N LYS A 238 -17.37 22.50 -32.67
CA LYS A 238 -17.48 21.29 -33.50
C LYS A 238 -16.13 20.62 -33.70
N VAL A 239 -16.13 19.32 -33.93
CA VAL A 239 -14.94 18.57 -34.34
C VAL A 239 -15.28 17.70 -35.52
N TYR A 240 -14.50 17.83 -36.60
CA TYR A 240 -14.65 17.06 -37.82
C TYR A 240 -13.50 16.07 -37.95
N LEU A 241 -13.83 14.78 -38.08
CA LEU A 241 -12.90 13.77 -38.54
C LEU A 241 -12.99 13.69 -40.06
N VAL A 242 -11.87 13.94 -40.74
CA VAL A 242 -11.78 13.93 -42.22
C VAL A 242 -10.77 12.89 -42.66
N LYS A 243 -11.19 12.02 -43.59
CA LYS A 243 -10.37 10.94 -44.11
C LYS A 243 -9.26 11.50 -44.99
N VAL A 244 -8.03 11.08 -44.71
CA VAL A 244 -6.85 11.38 -45.52
C VAL A 244 -6.59 10.18 -46.45
N PRO A 245 -6.54 10.38 -47.77
CA PRO A 245 -6.24 9.29 -48.71
C PRO A 245 -4.89 8.66 -48.41
N TYR A 246 -4.82 7.33 -48.32
CA TYR A 246 -3.57 6.62 -48.04
C TYR A 246 -2.50 6.85 -49.12
N THR A 247 -2.93 7.16 -50.35
CA THR A 247 -2.05 7.49 -51.48
C THR A 247 -1.23 8.76 -51.24
N MET A 248 -1.61 9.62 -50.28
CA MET A 248 -0.77 10.75 -49.86
C MET A 248 0.48 10.30 -49.08
N PHE A 249 0.46 9.11 -48.49
CA PHE A 249 1.56 8.55 -47.71
C PHE A 249 2.41 7.53 -48.50
N ALA A 250 1.94 7.14 -49.68
CA ALA A 250 2.65 6.22 -50.56
C ALA A 250 3.37 7.00 -51.67
N LYS A 251 4.59 6.58 -52.02
CA LYS A 251 5.28 7.13 -53.20
C LYS A 251 4.71 6.48 -54.46
N LYS A 252 4.68 7.23 -55.56
CA LYS A 252 4.42 6.65 -56.89
C LYS A 252 5.48 5.56 -57.14
N ASP A 253 5.02 4.37 -57.51
CA ASP A 253 5.83 3.16 -57.74
C ASP A 253 6.35 2.44 -56.49
N ASP A 254 5.75 2.68 -55.32
CA ASP A 254 6.04 1.91 -54.10
C ASP A 254 5.50 0.46 -54.21
N THR A 255 6.41 -0.49 -54.35
CA THR A 255 6.11 -1.93 -54.46
C THR A 255 5.65 -2.58 -53.15
N GLN A 256 5.72 -1.87 -52.02
CA GLN A 256 5.35 -2.39 -50.69
C GLN A 256 3.90 -2.07 -50.29
N THR A 257 3.16 -1.29 -51.09
CA THR A 257 1.72 -1.03 -50.86
C THR A 257 0.87 -1.97 -51.72
N TYR A 258 0.69 -3.20 -51.27
CA TYR A 258 -0.32 -4.12 -51.81
C TYR A 258 -1.56 -4.11 -50.91
N ASN A 259 -2.73 -3.80 -51.48
CA ASN A 259 -4.04 -4.12 -50.89
C ASN A 259 -4.40 -5.58 -51.18
#